data_AF-A0A0N7GXR9-F1
#
_entry.id   AF-A0A0N7GXR9-F1
#
_cell.length_a   1.000
_cell.length_b   1.000
_cell.length_c   1.000
_cell.angle_alpha   90.00
_cell.angle_beta   90.00
_cell.angle_gamma   90.00
#
_symmetry.space_group_name_H-M   'P 1'
#
loop_
_entity.id
_entity.type
_entity.pdbx_description
1 polymer ?
#
loop_
_entity_poly.entity_id
_entity_poly.type
_entity_poly.pdbx_seq_one_letter_code
_entity_poly.pdbx_strand_id
1 'polypeptide(L)'
;MNLSLGGTESSPNRIPKHTLSPQKVKREQTQFISKHAVWNVWDGNRILQDYNGRHVFTTVYEADSFVPLARVVWLDEQLSCAANDAPNAEQLETLNNLQQLTLSNLEGFESLDADAFKLPHAQNDEAHEHSSHQIYWYQNDHLGTPRELTEQGGEIAWEAVYQAWGNTVTVEWEERAQPNPIQLNTLEQMYLLQPHRFQGQIYDVETGLHYNRFRYYDPDCGRFISHDPIGLLGGDNHFQYAPNPVEWVDPWGLSCCSSLQMLIGLIMGINMFQQI
;
A
#
# COMPACT_ATOMS: atom_id res chain seq x y z
N MET A 1 -88.50 15.15 6.06
CA MET A 1 -87.93 16.08 7.04
C MET A 1 -88.00 15.41 8.41
N ASN A 2 -86.85 15.18 9.04
CA ASN A 2 -86.61 15.31 10.48
C ASN A 2 -85.22 14.75 10.78
N LEU A 3 -84.34 15.65 11.20
CA LEU A 3 -83.09 15.34 11.88
C LEU A 3 -83.41 14.89 13.31
N SER A 4 -82.75 13.83 13.79
CA SER A 4 -82.72 13.49 15.21
C SER A 4 -81.27 13.26 15.61
N LEU A 5 -80.76 14.16 16.44
CA LEU A 5 -79.56 13.94 17.24
C LEU A 5 -79.94 13.05 18.43
N GLY A 6 -79.26 11.91 18.57
CA GLY A 6 -79.34 11.07 19.75
C GLY A 6 -77.98 10.44 19.99
N GLY A 7 -77.20 11.02 20.91
CA GLY A 7 -75.92 10.46 21.34
C GLY A 7 -76.13 9.17 22.13
N THR A 8 -75.22 8.22 21.93
CA THR A 8 -74.97 7.13 22.87
C THR A 8 -73.49 7.06 23.19
N GLU A 9 -73.24 6.72 24.43
CA GLU A 9 -72.05 7.03 25.20
C GLU A 9 -70.79 6.29 24.75
N SER A 10 -69.68 6.98 24.96
CA SER A 10 -68.31 6.54 24.78
C SER A 10 -67.97 5.27 25.55
N SER A 11 -67.58 4.22 24.84
CA SER A 11 -66.57 3.28 25.34
C SER A 11 -65.22 3.68 24.72
N PRO A 12 -64.17 3.96 25.50
CA PRO A 12 -62.87 4.26 24.93
C PRO A 12 -62.35 3.00 24.25
N ASN A 13 -62.23 3.06 22.93
CA ASN A 13 -61.63 2.01 22.13
C ASN A 13 -60.19 1.83 22.62
N ARG A 14 -59.89 0.70 23.27
CA ARG A 14 -58.57 0.38 23.82
C ARG A 14 -57.60 0.28 22.64
N ILE A 15 -56.80 1.33 22.43
CA ILE A 15 -55.71 1.33 21.44
C ILE A 15 -54.85 0.10 21.73
N PRO A 16 -54.64 -0.82 20.78
CA PRO A 16 -53.73 -1.94 20.99
C PRO A 16 -52.34 -1.36 21.26
N LYS A 17 -51.77 -1.65 22.43
CA LYS A 17 -50.36 -1.33 22.69
C LYS A 17 -49.54 -2.16 21.68
N HIS A 18 -49.03 -1.52 20.64
CA HIS A 18 -47.96 -2.10 19.85
C HIS A 18 -46.75 -2.25 20.78
N THR A 19 -46.57 -3.45 21.32
CA THR A 19 -45.31 -3.83 21.94
C THR A 19 -44.30 -3.93 20.81
N LEU A 20 -43.57 -2.85 20.53
CA LEU A 20 -42.38 -2.89 19.70
C LEU A 20 -41.38 -3.79 20.41
N SER A 21 -41.28 -5.05 19.99
CA SER A 21 -40.16 -5.90 20.37
C SER A 21 -38.89 -5.24 19.84
N PRO A 22 -37.86 -5.01 20.67
CA PRO A 22 -36.62 -4.44 20.17
C PRO A 22 -36.08 -5.39 19.11
N GLN A 23 -36.03 -4.92 17.85
CA GLN A 23 -35.29 -5.65 16.84
C GLN A 23 -33.84 -5.70 17.32
N LYS A 24 -33.29 -6.90 17.45
CA LYS A 24 -31.85 -7.09 17.61
C LYS A 24 -31.20 -6.52 16.34
N VAL A 25 -30.80 -5.25 16.39
CA VAL A 25 -29.87 -4.70 15.43
C VAL A 25 -28.64 -5.60 15.50
N LYS A 26 -28.39 -6.38 14.44
CA LYS A 26 -27.07 -6.99 14.27
C LYS A 26 -26.11 -5.82 14.24
N ARG A 27 -25.37 -5.63 15.34
CA ARG A 27 -24.19 -4.78 15.31
C ARG A 27 -23.25 -5.49 14.35
N GLU A 28 -23.17 -4.99 13.12
CA GLU A 28 -22.01 -5.27 12.29
C GLU A 28 -20.82 -4.92 13.17
N GLN A 29 -20.02 -5.94 13.49
CA GLN A 29 -18.74 -5.69 14.15
C GLN A 29 -18.02 -4.71 13.26
N THR A 30 -17.79 -3.50 13.77
CA THR A 30 -16.87 -2.57 13.14
C THR A 30 -15.57 -3.36 13.00
N GLN A 31 -15.26 -3.80 11.78
CA GLN A 31 -13.96 -4.35 11.49
C GLN A 31 -13.01 -3.21 11.83
N PHE A 32 -12.19 -3.43 12.85
CA PHE A 32 -11.07 -2.54 13.09
C PHE A 32 -10.30 -2.52 11.78
N ILE A 33 -10.27 -1.37 11.10
CA ILE A 33 -9.35 -1.16 10.00
C ILE A 33 -7.98 -1.43 10.63
N SER A 34 -7.33 -2.51 10.23
CA SER A 34 -5.94 -2.74 10.62
C SER A 34 -5.19 -1.49 10.22
N LYS A 35 -4.63 -0.78 11.20
CA LYS A 35 -3.77 0.36 10.89
C LYS A 35 -2.59 -0.19 10.10
N HIS A 36 -2.60 0.00 8.79
CA HIS A 36 -1.46 -0.28 7.93
C HIS A 36 -0.50 0.91 8.08
N ALA A 37 0.53 0.74 8.90
CA ALA A 37 1.61 1.71 8.99
C ALA A 37 2.66 1.36 7.93
N VAL A 38 3.02 2.34 7.11
CA VAL A 38 4.12 2.24 6.14
C VAL A 38 5.21 3.21 6.56
N TRP A 39 6.42 2.72 6.67
CA TRP A 39 7.63 3.48 6.98
C TRP A 39 8.40 3.74 5.70
N ASN A 40 8.70 5.00 5.41
CA ASN A 40 9.36 5.39 4.18
C ASN A 40 10.80 5.81 4.47
N VAL A 41 11.75 5.29 3.68
CA VAL A 41 13.16 5.68 3.71
C VAL A 41 13.41 6.67 2.56
N TRP A 42 14.02 7.80 2.87
CA TRP A 42 14.25 8.88 1.91
C TRP A 42 15.75 9.13 1.70
N ASP A 43 16.15 9.46 0.47
CA ASP A 43 17.50 9.98 0.16
C ASP A 43 17.60 11.51 0.29
N GLY A 44 16.54 12.14 0.78
CA GLY A 44 16.34 13.59 0.84
C GLY A 44 15.29 14.09 -0.15
N ASN A 45 15.28 13.55 -1.37
CA ASN A 45 14.35 14.00 -2.43
C ASN A 45 13.37 12.91 -2.86
N ARG A 46 13.77 11.64 -2.80
CA ARG A 46 13.02 10.48 -3.30
C ARG A 46 12.79 9.49 -2.18
N ILE A 47 11.68 8.77 -2.28
CA ILE A 47 11.44 7.57 -1.47
C ILE A 47 12.27 6.45 -2.05
N LEU A 48 13.27 5.98 -1.31
CA LEU A 48 14.04 4.80 -1.70
C LEU A 48 13.32 3.51 -1.31
N GLN A 49 12.69 3.49 -0.13
CA GLN A 49 12.09 2.26 0.38
C GLN A 49 10.77 2.53 1.10
N ASP A 50 9.83 1.60 0.97
CA ASP A 50 8.58 1.53 1.73
C ASP A 50 8.57 0.22 2.54
N TYR A 51 8.32 0.30 3.84
CA TYR A 51 8.29 -0.85 4.75
C TYR A 51 6.96 -0.90 5.50
N ASN A 52 6.22 -1.99 5.34
CA ASN A 52 4.87 -2.10 5.92
C ASN A 52 4.76 -3.12 7.07
N GLY A 53 5.90 -3.60 7.59
CA GLY A 53 5.94 -4.63 8.63
C GLY A 53 6.01 -6.07 8.12
N ARG A 54 5.72 -6.30 6.82
CA ARG A 54 5.80 -7.63 6.19
C ARG A 54 6.71 -7.65 4.98
N HIS A 55 6.58 -6.65 4.12
CA HIS A 55 7.35 -6.52 2.91
C HIS A 55 8.14 -5.22 2.92
N VAL A 56 9.32 -5.30 2.34
CA VAL A 56 10.14 -4.14 1.99
C VAL A 56 10.04 -3.96 0.48
N PHE A 57 9.67 -2.76 0.06
CA PHE A 57 9.70 -2.34 -1.33
C PHE A 57 10.86 -1.36 -1.49
N THR A 58 11.70 -1.54 -2.50
CA THR A 58 12.79 -0.61 -2.82
C THR A 58 12.70 -0.18 -4.26
N THR A 59 12.68 1.12 -4.50
CA THR A 59 12.73 1.68 -5.85
C THR A 59 14.15 2.05 -6.23
N VAL A 60 14.58 1.59 -7.40
CA VAL A 60 15.79 2.02 -8.07
C VAL A 60 15.41 3.09 -9.09
N TYR A 61 16.11 4.22 -9.08
CA TYR A 61 15.88 5.35 -9.96
C TYR A 61 16.98 5.50 -11.01
N GLU A 62 16.69 6.22 -12.08
CA GLU A 62 17.71 6.80 -12.94
C GLU A 62 18.59 7.80 -12.15
N ALA A 63 19.85 7.95 -12.57
CA ALA A 63 20.80 8.84 -11.94
C ALA A 63 20.28 10.29 -11.94
N ASP A 64 20.31 10.93 -10.76
CA ASP A 64 19.86 12.31 -10.53
C ASP A 64 18.46 12.65 -11.09
N SER A 65 17.59 11.65 -11.14
CA SER A 65 16.27 11.72 -11.76
C SER A 65 15.19 11.15 -10.83
N PHE A 66 13.94 11.55 -11.04
CA PHE A 66 12.77 11.01 -10.34
C PHE A 66 12.11 9.85 -11.09
N VAL A 67 12.69 9.45 -12.22
CA VAL A 67 12.19 8.35 -13.07
C VAL A 67 12.57 7.01 -12.45
N PRO A 68 11.59 6.17 -12.05
CA PRO A 68 11.88 4.85 -11.48
C PRO A 68 12.27 3.87 -12.60
N LEU A 69 13.20 2.97 -12.32
CA LEU A 69 13.73 1.96 -13.25
C LEU A 69 13.36 0.53 -12.84
N ALA A 70 13.47 0.22 -11.55
CA ALA A 70 13.09 -1.07 -11.02
C ALA A 70 12.49 -0.95 -9.63
N ARG A 71 11.64 -1.91 -9.25
CA ARG A 71 11.17 -2.09 -7.88
C ARG A 71 11.53 -3.48 -7.40
N VAL A 72 12.21 -3.56 -6.29
CA VAL A 72 12.60 -4.81 -5.64
C VAL A 72 11.72 -5.01 -4.42
N VAL A 73 11.14 -6.20 -4.29
CA VAL A 73 10.24 -6.58 -3.20
C VAL A 73 10.80 -7.79 -2.49
N TRP A 74 10.87 -7.77 -1.17
CA TRP A 74 11.26 -8.93 -0.37
C TRP A 74 10.51 -8.96 0.97
N LEU A 75 10.48 -10.12 1.62
CA LEU A 75 9.95 -10.24 2.97
C LEU A 75 10.90 -9.60 3.99
N ASP A 76 10.33 -9.01 5.04
CA ASP A 76 11.10 -8.55 6.20
C ASP A 76 12.00 -9.66 6.74
N GLU A 77 13.21 -9.31 7.18
CA GLU A 77 14.24 -10.27 7.61
C GLU A 77 13.74 -11.14 8.77
N GLN A 78 12.96 -10.59 9.72
CA GLN A 78 12.42 -11.35 10.85
C GLN A 78 11.30 -12.32 10.45
N LEU A 79 10.55 -11.98 9.40
CA LEU A 79 9.54 -12.88 8.85
C LEU A 79 10.14 -13.87 7.85
N SER A 80 11.24 -13.48 7.19
CA SER A 80 12.04 -14.38 6.36
C SER A 80 12.71 -15.45 7.22
N CYS A 81 13.16 -15.10 8.43
CA CYS A 81 13.75 -16.03 9.37
C CYS A 81 12.65 -16.80 10.13
N ALA A 82 11.53 -16.19 10.56
CA ALA A 82 10.42 -16.94 11.17
C ALA A 82 9.71 -17.92 10.21
N ALA A 83 9.73 -17.65 8.91
CA ALA A 83 9.25 -18.59 7.89
C ALA A 83 10.24 -19.72 7.58
N ASN A 84 11.52 -19.59 7.97
CA ASN A 84 12.59 -20.53 7.58
C ASN A 84 13.46 -21.08 8.74
N ASP A 85 13.30 -20.61 9.99
CA ASP A 85 14.16 -20.97 11.11
C ASP A 85 13.60 -22.15 11.89
N ALA A 86 14.42 -23.20 12.03
CA ALA A 86 14.26 -24.15 13.13
C ALA A 86 14.47 -23.40 14.46
N PRO A 87 13.71 -23.73 15.53
CA PRO A 87 13.87 -23.08 16.83
C PRO A 87 15.33 -23.12 17.29
N ASN A 88 15.86 -21.96 17.70
CA ASN A 88 17.20 -21.85 18.23
C ASN A 88 17.35 -22.64 19.54
N ALA A 89 18.58 -22.88 20.01
CA ALA A 89 18.83 -23.77 21.15
C ALA A 89 18.07 -23.38 22.43
N GLU A 90 17.93 -22.08 22.71
CA GLU A 90 17.16 -21.57 23.84
C GLU A 90 15.64 -21.76 23.66
N GLN A 91 15.13 -21.57 22.45
CA GLN A 91 13.73 -21.85 22.08
C GLN A 91 13.42 -23.35 22.18
N LEU A 92 14.36 -24.21 21.77
CA LEU A 92 14.28 -25.66 21.91
C LEU A 92 14.22 -26.07 23.38
N GLU A 93 15.08 -25.48 24.21
CA GLU A 93 15.10 -25.72 25.66
C GLU A 93 13.80 -25.25 26.32
N THR A 94 13.29 -24.09 25.90
CA THR A 94 11.99 -23.56 26.36
C THR A 94 10.83 -24.46 25.95
N LEU A 95 10.82 -24.97 24.71
CA LEU A 95 9.83 -25.92 24.23
C LEU A 95 9.89 -27.25 24.98
N ASN A 96 11.10 -27.77 25.23
CA ASN A 96 11.31 -28.99 26.01
C ASN A 96 10.82 -28.81 27.46
N ASN A 97 11.10 -27.65 28.07
CA ASN A 97 10.64 -27.34 29.42
C ASN A 97 9.12 -27.20 29.49
N LEU A 98 8.50 -26.52 28.51
CA LEU A 98 7.05 -26.44 28.41
C LEU A 98 6.42 -27.82 28.17
N GLN A 99 7.01 -28.66 27.33
CA GLN A 99 6.57 -30.03 27.12
C GLN A 99 6.63 -30.84 28.42
N GLN A 100 7.72 -30.76 29.18
CA GLN A 100 7.85 -31.44 30.47
C GLN A 100 6.83 -30.94 31.49
N LEU A 101 6.57 -29.63 31.54
CA LEU A 101 5.53 -29.04 32.39
C LEU A 101 4.13 -29.51 31.98
N THR A 102 3.88 -29.68 30.68
CA THR A 102 2.60 -30.16 30.17
C THR A 102 2.40 -31.63 30.52
N LEU A 103 3.45 -32.46 30.39
CA LEU A 103 3.49 -33.86 30.79
C LEU A 103 3.32 -34.02 32.31
N SER A 104 3.92 -33.14 33.12
CA SER A 104 3.75 -33.19 34.58
C SER A 104 2.36 -32.76 35.04
N ASN A 105 1.70 -31.87 34.29
CA ASN A 105 0.35 -31.39 34.60
C ASN A 105 -0.75 -32.34 34.09
N LEU A 106 -0.41 -33.26 33.19
CA LEU A 106 -1.28 -34.35 32.72
C LEU A 106 -1.07 -35.60 33.59
N GLU A 107 -1.48 -35.54 34.85
CA GLU A 107 -1.53 -36.73 35.71
C GLU A 107 -2.55 -37.73 35.16
N GLY A 108 -2.10 -38.89 34.68
CA GLY A 108 -2.96 -40.06 34.45
C GLY A 108 -2.84 -40.82 33.13
N PHE A 109 -1.78 -40.63 32.34
CA PHE A 109 -1.53 -41.47 31.15
C PHE A 109 -0.19 -42.21 31.26
N GLU A 110 -0.15 -43.24 32.11
CA GLU A 110 0.93 -44.23 32.20
C GLU A 110 0.96 -45.11 30.92
N SER A 111 1.45 -44.62 29.80
CA SER A 111 1.98 -45.48 28.70
C SER A 111 2.62 -44.73 27.52
N LEU A 112 2.91 -43.44 27.62
CA LEU A 112 3.63 -42.77 26.55
C LEU A 112 5.13 -42.91 26.79
N ASP A 113 5.74 -43.96 26.22
CA ASP A 113 7.19 -44.16 26.19
C ASP A 113 7.88 -42.87 25.74
N ALA A 114 8.66 -42.26 26.64
CA ALA A 114 9.38 -41.02 26.37
C ALA A 114 10.37 -41.16 25.20
N ASP A 115 10.83 -42.39 24.92
CA ASP A 115 11.70 -42.72 23.78
C ASP A 115 10.94 -42.87 22.45
N ALA A 116 9.61 -43.01 22.47
CA ALA A 116 8.80 -43.19 21.27
C ALA A 116 8.45 -41.85 20.57
N PHE A 117 8.71 -40.71 21.21
CA PHE A 117 8.47 -39.39 20.64
C PHE A 117 9.79 -38.66 20.38
N LYS A 118 10.70 -39.29 19.62
CA LYS A 118 11.69 -38.51 18.88
C LYS A 118 10.93 -37.66 17.88
N LEU A 119 10.72 -36.39 18.22
CA LEU A 119 10.39 -35.38 17.21
C LEU A 119 11.41 -35.55 16.09
N PRO A 120 10.99 -35.82 14.84
CA PRO A 120 11.93 -35.89 13.74
C PRO A 120 12.74 -34.60 13.78
N HIS A 121 14.07 -34.72 13.69
CA HIS A 121 14.92 -33.56 13.52
C HIS A 121 14.43 -32.92 12.22
N ALA A 122 13.71 -31.81 12.32
CA ALA A 122 13.28 -31.05 11.17
C ALA A 122 14.55 -30.48 10.54
N GLN A 123 15.17 -31.25 9.65
CA GLN A 123 15.94 -30.64 8.59
C GLN A 123 14.90 -29.89 7.76
N ASN A 124 14.98 -28.56 7.76
CA ASN A 124 14.26 -27.74 6.79
C ASN A 124 14.88 -28.02 5.41
N ASP A 125 14.58 -29.20 4.86
CA ASP A 125 14.78 -29.56 3.46
C ASP A 125 13.59 -29.07 2.61
N GLU A 126 12.63 -28.36 3.24
CA GLU A 126 11.51 -27.75 2.54
C GLU A 126 12.01 -26.61 1.66
N ALA A 127 11.69 -26.67 0.36
CA ALA A 127 11.96 -25.58 -0.57
C ALA A 127 11.27 -24.31 -0.08
N HIS A 128 11.95 -23.16 -0.16
CA HIS A 128 11.35 -21.87 0.22
C HIS A 128 9.95 -21.71 -0.39
N GLU A 129 8.93 -21.48 0.47
CA GLU A 129 7.54 -21.29 0.03
C GLU A 129 7.40 -20.13 -0.97
N HIS A 130 8.30 -19.15 -0.88
CA HIS A 130 8.38 -17.95 -1.71
C HIS A 130 9.83 -17.59 -2.07
N SER A 131 10.02 -16.94 -3.20
CA SER A 131 11.31 -16.36 -3.60
C SER A 131 11.82 -15.36 -2.56
N SER A 132 13.14 -15.31 -2.33
CA SER A 132 13.75 -14.38 -1.36
C SER A 132 13.53 -12.91 -1.72
N HIS A 133 13.47 -12.62 -3.01
CA HIS A 133 13.15 -11.31 -3.56
C HIS A 133 12.44 -11.45 -4.91
N GLN A 134 11.72 -10.41 -5.30
CA GLN A 134 11.15 -10.23 -6.63
C GLN A 134 11.57 -8.88 -7.20
N ILE A 135 11.82 -8.84 -8.50
CA ILE A 135 12.23 -7.62 -9.19
C ILE A 135 11.21 -7.35 -10.30
N TYR A 136 10.67 -6.14 -10.26
CA TYR A 136 9.79 -5.57 -11.26
C TYR A 136 10.53 -4.46 -11.99
N TRP A 137 10.34 -4.35 -13.30
CA TRP A 137 10.96 -3.34 -14.15
C TRP A 137 9.91 -2.32 -14.57
N TYR A 138 10.24 -1.04 -14.52
CA TYR A 138 9.33 0.03 -14.91
C TYR A 138 9.42 0.32 -16.41
N GLN A 139 8.25 0.44 -17.04
CA GLN A 139 8.09 1.00 -18.38
C GLN A 139 7.42 2.35 -18.22
N ASN A 140 8.19 3.41 -18.48
CA ASN A 140 7.74 4.78 -18.30
C ASN A 140 7.37 5.43 -19.63
N ASP A 141 6.48 6.41 -19.60
CA ASP A 141 6.22 7.30 -20.75
C ASP A 141 7.34 8.34 -20.94
N HIS A 142 7.17 9.23 -21.92
CA HIS A 142 8.16 10.26 -22.25
C HIS A 142 8.37 11.30 -21.14
N LEU A 143 7.46 11.39 -20.16
CA LEU A 143 7.61 12.21 -18.97
C LEU A 143 8.22 11.44 -17.81
N GLY A 144 8.54 10.16 -17.97
CA GLY A 144 9.03 9.32 -16.88
C GLY A 144 7.93 8.84 -15.94
N THR A 145 6.66 8.93 -16.36
CA THR A 145 5.51 8.40 -15.60
C THR A 145 5.42 6.90 -15.84
N PRO A 146 5.40 6.06 -14.80
CA PRO A 146 5.17 4.63 -14.95
C PRO A 146 3.87 4.31 -15.67
N ARG A 147 3.91 3.44 -16.68
CA ARG A 147 2.76 2.92 -17.42
C ARG A 147 2.55 1.44 -17.14
N GLU A 148 3.63 0.68 -17.09
CA GLU A 148 3.62 -0.75 -16.84
C GLU A 148 4.75 -1.13 -15.87
N LEU A 149 4.56 -2.25 -15.18
CA LEU A 149 5.59 -3.00 -14.48
C LEU A 149 5.65 -4.40 -15.06
N THR A 150 6.83 -4.82 -15.50
CA THR A 150 7.05 -6.18 -15.98
C THR A 150 7.88 -7.00 -15.01
N GLU A 151 7.59 -8.29 -14.91
CA GLU A 151 8.41 -9.24 -14.16
C GLU A 151 9.65 -9.70 -14.95
N GLN A 152 10.48 -10.54 -14.33
CA GLN A 152 11.66 -11.14 -14.96
C GLN A 152 11.34 -11.91 -16.27
N GLY A 153 10.15 -12.50 -16.37
CA GLY A 153 9.69 -13.21 -17.57
C GLY A 153 9.27 -12.29 -18.73
N GLY A 154 9.18 -10.98 -18.49
CA GLY A 154 8.62 -10.02 -19.45
C GLY A 154 7.10 -9.91 -19.42
N GLU A 155 6.44 -10.66 -18.54
CA GLU A 155 5.00 -10.57 -18.32
C GLU A 155 4.64 -9.31 -17.54
N ILE A 156 3.44 -8.77 -17.79
CA ILE A 156 2.94 -7.55 -17.15
C ILE A 156 2.37 -7.91 -15.78
N ALA A 157 2.96 -7.37 -14.72
CA ALA A 157 2.45 -7.50 -13.34
C ALA A 157 1.44 -6.41 -13.00
N TRP A 158 1.59 -5.23 -13.58
CA TRP A 158 0.76 -4.06 -13.33
C TRP A 158 0.78 -3.13 -14.55
N GLU A 159 -0.36 -2.53 -14.86
CA GLU A 159 -0.53 -1.56 -15.94
C GLU A 159 -1.50 -0.45 -15.50
N ALA A 160 -1.25 0.79 -15.94
CA ALA A 160 -2.18 1.88 -15.76
C ALA A 160 -2.28 2.82 -16.97
N VAL A 161 -3.49 3.29 -17.21
CA VAL A 161 -3.78 4.33 -18.20
C VAL A 161 -4.10 5.64 -17.49
N TYR A 162 -3.36 6.70 -17.82
CA TYR A 162 -3.50 8.01 -17.20
C TYR A 162 -4.24 9.02 -18.10
N GLN A 163 -4.99 9.90 -17.45
CA GLN A 163 -5.48 11.15 -18.04
C GLN A 163 -4.34 12.18 -18.12
N ALA A 164 -4.58 13.27 -18.86
CA ALA A 164 -3.59 14.33 -19.07
C ALA A 164 -3.06 14.97 -17.78
N TRP A 165 -3.88 15.02 -16.72
CA TRP A 165 -3.52 15.61 -15.42
C TRP A 165 -3.10 14.56 -14.38
N GLY A 166 -2.80 13.33 -14.79
CA GLY A 166 -2.22 12.30 -13.93
C GLY A 166 -3.23 11.50 -13.12
N ASN A 167 -4.54 11.75 -13.28
CA ASN A 167 -5.56 10.86 -12.73
C ASN A 167 -5.54 9.52 -13.48
N THR A 168 -5.71 8.42 -12.77
CA THR A 168 -5.68 7.08 -13.34
C THR A 168 -7.09 6.67 -13.80
N VAL A 169 -7.22 6.32 -15.09
CA VAL A 169 -8.49 5.88 -15.70
C VAL A 169 -8.76 4.42 -15.38
N THR A 170 -7.73 3.59 -15.56
CA THR A 170 -7.77 2.15 -15.31
C THR A 170 -6.44 1.72 -14.70
N VAL A 171 -6.51 0.84 -13.71
CA VAL A 171 -5.37 0.10 -13.17
C VAL A 171 -5.72 -1.37 -13.32
N GLU A 172 -4.89 -2.09 -14.06
CA GLU A 172 -5.00 -3.54 -14.22
C GLU A 172 -3.78 -4.18 -13.56
N TRP A 173 -3.99 -5.31 -12.89
CA TRP A 173 -2.93 -6.08 -12.27
C TRP A 173 -3.15 -7.56 -12.54
N GLU A 174 -2.07 -8.28 -12.80
CA GLU A 174 -2.10 -9.71 -13.07
C GLU A 174 -1.04 -10.41 -12.21
N GLU A 175 -1.47 -11.21 -11.25
CA GLU A 175 -0.58 -12.04 -10.43
C GLU A 175 -0.33 -13.34 -11.19
N ARG A 176 0.83 -13.52 -11.85
CA ARG A 176 1.09 -14.77 -12.57
C ARG A 176 2.56 -15.14 -12.82
N ALA A 177 2.78 -16.47 -12.70
CA ALA A 177 3.80 -17.32 -13.32
C ALA A 177 5.27 -17.14 -12.92
N GLN A 178 5.57 -16.73 -11.69
CA GLN A 178 6.84 -17.11 -11.05
C GLN A 178 6.66 -18.43 -10.29
N PRO A 179 7.66 -19.32 -10.25
CA PRO A 179 7.68 -20.35 -9.23
C PRO A 179 7.77 -19.66 -7.86
N ASN A 180 6.78 -19.89 -7.00
CA ASN A 180 6.75 -19.40 -5.62
C ASN A 180 6.86 -17.85 -5.52
N PRO A 181 5.88 -17.07 -6.02
CA PRO A 181 5.92 -15.62 -5.93
C PRO A 181 5.73 -15.14 -4.48
N ILE A 182 6.33 -14.00 -4.11
CA ILE A 182 6.00 -13.28 -2.87
C ILE A 182 4.53 -12.86 -2.94
N GLN A 183 3.72 -13.40 -2.04
CA GLN A 183 2.30 -13.08 -1.97
C GLN A 183 2.08 -11.71 -1.34
N LEU A 184 1.61 -10.78 -2.16
CA LEU A 184 1.16 -9.46 -1.75
C LEU A 184 -0.35 -9.48 -1.47
N ASN A 185 -0.80 -8.75 -0.46
CA ASN A 185 -2.22 -8.54 -0.22
C ASN A 185 -2.82 -7.49 -1.19
N THR A 186 -4.14 -7.38 -1.23
CA THR A 186 -4.84 -6.47 -2.17
C THR A 186 -4.39 -5.00 -2.03
N LEU A 187 -4.14 -4.51 -0.82
CA LEU A 187 -3.69 -3.13 -0.60
C LEU A 187 -2.27 -2.93 -1.14
N GLU A 188 -1.38 -3.89 -0.88
CA GLU A 188 -0.01 -3.88 -1.37
C GLU A 188 0.02 -3.89 -2.90
N GLN A 189 -0.75 -4.77 -3.53
CA GLN A 189 -0.85 -4.85 -4.99
C GLN A 189 -1.39 -3.55 -5.61
N MET A 190 -2.43 -2.97 -5.01
CA MET A 190 -3.12 -1.82 -5.58
C MET A 190 -2.37 -0.50 -5.42
N TYR A 191 -1.59 -0.34 -4.35
CA TYR A 191 -1.00 0.96 -3.99
C TYR A 191 0.49 0.93 -3.68
N LEU A 192 1.01 -0.16 -3.13
CA LEU A 192 2.43 -0.23 -2.72
C LEU A 192 3.32 -0.88 -3.77
N LEU A 193 2.79 -1.71 -4.66
CA LEU A 193 3.57 -2.27 -5.77
C LEU A 193 3.94 -1.16 -6.75
N GLN A 194 3.03 -0.22 -6.97
CA GLN A 194 3.28 0.96 -7.77
C GLN A 194 2.63 2.19 -7.09
N PRO A 195 3.43 3.01 -6.38
CA PRO A 195 2.93 4.27 -5.81
C PRO A 195 3.30 5.50 -6.64
N HIS A 196 4.23 5.42 -7.60
CA HIS A 196 4.73 6.58 -8.33
C HIS A 196 3.69 7.14 -9.33
N ARG A 197 3.64 8.46 -9.46
CA ARG A 197 2.79 9.16 -10.44
C ARG A 197 3.69 9.97 -11.38
N PHE A 198 3.36 11.23 -11.67
CA PHE A 198 4.33 12.10 -12.35
C PHE A 198 5.64 12.19 -11.56
N GLN A 199 6.71 12.63 -12.21
CA GLN A 199 8.02 12.78 -11.55
C GLN A 199 7.89 13.55 -10.23
N GLY A 200 8.47 12.98 -9.16
CA GLY A 200 8.42 13.54 -7.80
C GLY A 200 7.13 13.25 -7.02
N GLN A 201 6.12 12.66 -7.65
CA GLN A 201 4.82 12.41 -7.04
C GLN A 201 4.64 10.97 -6.56
N ILE A 202 4.02 10.84 -5.39
CA ILE A 202 3.64 9.57 -4.76
C ILE A 202 2.14 9.60 -4.50
N TYR A 203 1.43 8.57 -4.92
CA TYR A 203 0.01 8.43 -4.61
C TYR A 203 -0.20 8.15 -3.14
N ASP A 204 -0.99 8.99 -2.49
CA ASP A 204 -1.42 8.80 -1.12
C ASP A 204 -2.81 8.17 -1.11
N VAL A 205 -2.87 6.90 -0.70
CA VAL A 205 -4.11 6.13 -0.65
C VAL A 205 -5.13 6.68 0.35
N GLU A 206 -4.69 7.34 1.42
CA GLU A 206 -5.60 7.80 2.47
C GLU A 206 -6.41 9.01 1.99
N THR A 207 -5.78 9.89 1.20
CA THR A 207 -6.39 11.13 0.71
C THR A 207 -6.84 11.05 -0.74
N GLY A 208 -6.30 10.11 -1.52
CA GLY A 208 -6.45 10.07 -2.98
C GLY A 208 -5.65 11.16 -3.71
N LEU A 209 -4.88 11.98 -2.97
CA LEU A 209 -4.04 13.02 -3.53
C LEU A 209 -2.64 12.48 -3.86
N HIS A 210 -1.88 13.25 -4.63
CA HIS A 210 -0.49 12.93 -4.90
C HIS A 210 0.42 13.78 -4.03
N TYR A 211 1.19 13.15 -3.15
CA TYR A 211 2.24 13.81 -2.40
C TYR A 211 3.39 14.20 -3.32
N ASN A 212 3.66 15.51 -3.42
CA ASN A 212 4.75 16.10 -4.19
C ASN A 212 5.63 16.95 -3.27
N ARG A 213 6.30 16.29 -2.32
CA ARG A 213 7.27 16.85 -1.36
C ARG A 213 6.76 18.03 -0.53
N PHE A 214 6.74 19.22 -1.09
CA PHE A 214 6.27 20.43 -0.41
C PHE A 214 4.76 20.64 -0.51
N ARG A 215 4.10 19.99 -1.47
CA ARG A 215 2.68 20.19 -1.75
C ARG A 215 1.95 18.88 -2.05
N TYR A 216 0.65 18.89 -1.82
CA TYR A 216 -0.25 17.85 -2.30
C TYR A 216 -0.91 18.32 -3.60
N TYR A 217 -0.90 17.44 -4.59
CA TYR A 217 -1.48 17.65 -5.91
C TYR A 217 -2.80 16.88 -6.03
N ASP A 218 -3.83 17.57 -6.50
CA ASP A 218 -5.13 17.01 -6.82
C ASP A 218 -5.18 16.73 -8.34
N PRO A 219 -5.17 15.45 -8.75
CA PRO A 219 -5.21 15.07 -10.16
C PRO A 219 -6.57 15.30 -10.82
N ASP A 220 -7.67 15.40 -10.05
CA ASP A 220 -9.01 15.69 -10.58
C ASP A 220 -9.12 17.15 -11.00
N CYS A 221 -8.56 18.04 -10.19
CA CYS A 221 -8.57 19.48 -10.45
C CYS A 221 -7.36 19.98 -11.26
N GLY A 222 -6.35 19.13 -11.45
CA GLY A 222 -5.11 19.44 -12.16
C GLY A 222 -4.25 20.52 -11.47
N ARG A 223 -4.24 20.57 -10.13
CA ARG A 223 -3.60 21.66 -9.37
C ARG A 223 -3.13 21.24 -7.98
N PHE A 224 -2.26 22.03 -7.38
CA PHE A 224 -1.95 21.88 -5.96
C PHE A 224 -3.10 22.36 -5.07
N ILE A 225 -3.27 21.72 -3.92
CA ILE A 225 -4.27 22.11 -2.92
C ILE A 225 -3.76 23.16 -1.92
N SER A 226 -2.44 23.34 -1.85
CA SER A 226 -1.77 24.33 -1.02
C SER A 226 -1.06 25.38 -1.87
N HIS A 227 -0.86 26.55 -1.26
CA HIS A 227 -0.19 27.67 -1.87
C HIS A 227 1.32 27.39 -2.03
N ASP A 228 1.93 27.92 -3.09
CA ASP A 228 3.37 27.77 -3.32
C ASP A 228 4.22 28.33 -2.17
N PRO A 229 5.11 27.52 -1.55
CA PRO A 229 6.00 27.98 -0.48
C PRO A 229 7.01 29.05 -0.91
N ILE A 230 7.42 29.06 -2.20
CA ILE A 230 8.36 30.07 -2.72
C ILE A 230 7.63 31.32 -3.26
N GLY A 231 6.29 31.35 -3.14
CA GLY A 231 5.45 32.49 -3.50
C GLY A 231 5.53 32.82 -4.99
N LEU A 232 5.68 34.10 -5.31
CA LEU A 232 5.70 34.60 -6.70
C LEU A 232 6.89 34.11 -7.53
N LEU A 233 7.94 33.55 -6.89
CA LEU A 233 9.06 32.93 -7.62
C LEU A 233 8.62 31.64 -8.33
N GLY A 234 7.59 30.96 -7.84
CA GLY A 234 6.98 29.80 -8.50
C GLY A 234 6.02 30.19 -9.64
N GLY A 235 5.78 31.49 -9.85
CA GLY A 235 4.89 32.04 -10.86
C GLY A 235 3.66 32.74 -10.29
N ASP A 236 2.85 33.32 -11.18
CA ASP A 236 1.70 34.15 -10.80
C ASP A 236 0.55 33.34 -10.20
N ASN A 237 0.45 32.04 -10.55
CA ASN A 237 -0.59 31.15 -10.05
C ASN A 237 -0.01 30.15 -9.04
N HIS A 238 -0.19 30.45 -7.76
CA HIS A 238 0.40 29.69 -6.66
C HIS A 238 -0.15 28.26 -6.46
N PHE A 239 -1.21 27.89 -7.19
CA PHE A 239 -1.78 26.54 -7.17
C PHE A 239 -1.45 25.75 -8.44
N GLN A 240 -0.79 26.36 -9.42
CA GLN A 240 -0.52 25.72 -10.70
C GLN A 240 0.53 24.60 -10.55
N TYR A 241 0.25 23.44 -11.15
CA TYR A 241 1.24 22.37 -11.30
C TYR A 241 2.20 22.65 -12.45
N ALA A 242 1.66 22.73 -13.66
CA ALA A 242 2.41 23.05 -14.86
C ALA A 242 1.49 23.76 -15.89
N PRO A 243 2.04 24.58 -16.80
CA PRO A 243 1.28 25.15 -17.91
C PRO A 243 0.72 24.10 -18.86
N ASN A 244 1.50 23.06 -19.15
CA ASN A 244 1.10 21.93 -19.98
C ASN A 244 1.63 20.62 -19.38
N PRO A 245 0.80 19.79 -18.75
CA PRO A 245 1.22 18.56 -18.07
C PRO A 245 1.68 17.46 -19.03
N VAL A 246 1.48 17.63 -20.34
CA VAL A 246 1.93 16.68 -21.38
C VAL A 246 3.41 16.87 -21.72
N GLU A 247 3.95 18.08 -21.50
CA GLU A 247 5.32 18.45 -21.89
C GLU A 247 6.19 18.86 -20.69
N TRP A 248 5.56 19.29 -19.59
CA TRP A 248 6.20 19.87 -18.41
C TRP A 248 5.84 19.07 -17.17
N VAL A 249 6.78 19.02 -16.24
CA VAL A 249 6.60 18.39 -14.93
C VAL A 249 7.19 19.28 -13.85
N ASP A 250 6.70 19.16 -12.62
CA ASP A 250 7.26 19.81 -11.42
C ASP A 250 7.71 18.74 -10.42
N PRO A 251 8.96 18.25 -10.50
CA PRO A 251 9.45 17.16 -9.65
C PRO A 251 9.66 17.55 -8.19
N TRP A 252 9.75 18.85 -7.92
CA TRP A 252 10.00 19.35 -6.56
C TRP A 252 8.71 19.83 -5.90
N GLY A 253 7.69 20.14 -6.68
CA GLY A 253 6.49 20.80 -6.18
C GLY A 253 6.76 22.27 -5.91
N LEU A 254 7.65 22.93 -6.66
CA LEU A 254 8.02 24.35 -6.51
C LEU A 254 7.98 25.12 -7.83
N SER A 255 8.47 24.51 -8.92
CA SER A 255 8.47 25.15 -10.23
C SER A 255 8.55 24.10 -11.33
N CYS A 256 7.72 24.22 -12.35
CA CYS A 256 7.74 23.31 -13.49
C CYS A 256 8.96 23.51 -14.37
N CYS A 257 9.48 22.41 -14.93
CA CYS A 257 10.48 22.39 -15.98
C CYS A 257 9.96 21.60 -17.20
N SER A 258 10.44 21.95 -18.39
CA SER A 258 10.11 21.16 -19.57
C SER A 258 10.91 19.85 -19.58
N SER A 259 10.27 18.75 -20.01
CA SER A 259 10.89 17.42 -20.11
C SER A 259 12.15 17.42 -20.97
N LEU A 260 12.16 18.21 -22.06
CA LEU A 260 13.31 18.40 -22.94
C LEU A 260 14.50 19.02 -22.21
N GLN A 261 14.23 19.98 -21.32
CA GLN A 261 15.27 20.63 -20.53
C GLN A 261 15.93 19.62 -19.60
N MET A 262 15.15 18.77 -18.91
CA MET A 262 15.73 17.72 -18.06
C MET A 262 16.66 16.78 -18.81
N LEU A 263 16.26 16.34 -20.01
CA LEU A 263 17.08 15.49 -20.87
C LEU A 263 18.41 16.18 -21.26
N ILE A 264 18.37 17.48 -21.57
CA ILE A 264 19.57 18.26 -21.91
C ILE A 264 20.47 18.44 -20.69
N GLY A 265 19.90 18.68 -19.50
CA GLY A 265 20.66 18.78 -18.25
C GLY A 265 21.42 17.49 -17.93
N LEU A 266 20.76 16.34 -18.11
CA LEU A 266 21.34 15.01 -17.95
C LEU A 266 22.49 14.76 -18.94
N ILE A 267 22.32 15.10 -20.22
CA ILE A 267 23.34 14.93 -21.27
C ILE A 267 24.54 15.86 -21.05
N MET A 268 24.32 17.08 -20.57
CA MET A 268 25.37 18.07 -20.38
C MET A 268 26.07 17.98 -19.02
N GLY A 269 25.63 17.09 -18.12
CA GLY A 269 26.14 17.01 -16.75
C GLY A 269 25.88 18.29 -15.94
N ILE A 270 24.91 19.10 -16.36
CA ILE A 270 24.51 20.32 -15.66
C ILE A 270 23.43 19.91 -14.67
N ASN A 271 23.73 20.10 -13.39
CA ASN A 271 22.82 19.79 -12.30
C ASN A 271 21.66 20.82 -12.28
N MET A 272 20.68 20.66 -13.16
CA MET A 272 19.51 21.53 -13.22
C MET A 272 18.61 21.41 -11.97
N PHE A 273 18.85 20.39 -11.14
CA PHE A 273 18.09 20.10 -9.93
C PHE A 273 18.69 20.71 -8.65
N GLN A 274 19.76 21.53 -8.74
CA GLN A 274 20.41 22.17 -7.58
C GLN A 274 20.14 23.68 -7.40
N GLN A 275 19.22 24.29 -8.16
CA GLN A 275 19.03 25.75 -8.14
C GLN A 275 17.80 26.28 -7.38
N ILE A 276 17.20 25.51 -6.48
CA ILE A 276 16.12 26.01 -5.59
C ILE A 276 16.40 25.64 -4.14
#